data_AF-A0A9W8JWA3-F1
#
_entry.id   AF-A0A9W8JWA3-F1
#
_cell.length_a   1.000
_cell.length_b   1.000
_cell.length_c   1.000
_cell.angle_alpha   90.00
_cell.angle_beta   90.00
_cell.angle_gamma   90.00
#
_symmetry.space_group_name_H-M   'P 1'
#
loop_
_entity.id
_entity.type
_entity.pdbx_description
1 polymer ?
#
loop_
_entity_poly.entity_id
_entity_poly.type
_entity_poly.pdbx_seq_one_letter_code
_entity_poly.pdbx_strand_id
1 'polypeptide(L)'
;MTSTSKPTTSQAPEHLNSTGCVIKSTPDKGRGVYAARLIPRSTVVEISPVLLFSKEEYENHGRHTVLDHYTFTWTDGRMALALGLGSLFNHSSSPSVSYSLDTKTDSIRYTTVRDVEAGEELCIFYGHKLWFSPADRNYTQIEEIEVEDGWGGLAADVQITNPYEEGDQTEVIPENELPFVRLKQSPDEEDPESIRTIQAWVVDVPDPRHITTLLKWLKQVGLDGLELSHLKRIRKTRDTSSLLLGTTSELPPLPANLDLPAPYMLPVPASSALTMPSLDLKSALWPTMYTPKRKDEPEPWTRGKLRWAWDVMKRTVDAAITAQTESDELPIAAHIPAPDDPSGAKDISFVSCDTRRTTQHPLRHAAINVVRQLADYRASQATGLALPPFEASEEAPLEVGEARNGSNYLLTNRHLFITHEPCIMCSMALLHSRVKEVVYLYPMPQTGGCGGLEGRYRIRKFLVESFRSEFMVDA
;
A
#
# COMPACT_ATOMS: atom_id res chain seq x y z
N MET A 1 -14.19 50.80 36.71
CA MET A 1 -14.99 49.59 36.45
C MET A 1 -16.09 50.01 35.49
N THR A 2 -16.23 49.57 34.25
CA THR A 2 -15.67 48.45 33.49
C THR A 2 -15.81 48.85 32.01
N SER A 3 -14.70 48.81 31.27
CA SER A 3 -14.69 49.01 29.81
C SER A 3 -15.29 47.76 29.15
N THR A 4 -16.43 47.92 28.47
CA THR A 4 -17.01 46.87 27.62
C THR A 4 -16.58 47.12 26.17
N SER A 5 -15.58 46.36 25.72
CA SER A 5 -15.18 46.31 24.31
C SER A 5 -16.27 45.60 23.49
N LYS A 6 -16.81 46.27 22.47
CA LYS A 6 -17.62 45.62 21.44
C LYS A 6 -16.70 44.84 20.49
N PRO A 7 -16.98 43.57 20.17
CA PRO A 7 -16.24 42.86 19.15
C PRO A 7 -16.61 43.42 17.77
N THR A 8 -15.63 43.96 17.05
CA THR A 8 -15.75 44.36 15.65
C THR A 8 -15.71 43.11 14.77
N THR A 9 -16.86 42.65 14.30
CA THR A 9 -16.97 41.65 13.24
C THR A 9 -16.68 42.31 11.89
N SER A 10 -15.62 41.86 11.22
CA SER A 10 -15.27 42.30 9.86
C SER A 10 -16.38 41.89 8.87
N GLN A 11 -16.94 42.84 8.12
CA GLN A 11 -17.95 42.57 7.08
C GLN A 11 -17.27 42.11 5.79
N ALA A 12 -17.55 40.87 5.37
CA ALA A 12 -17.22 40.34 4.04
C ALA A 12 -18.33 40.70 3.03
N PRO A 13 -18.00 40.90 1.73
CA PRO A 13 -19.00 41.22 0.70
C PRO A 13 -20.03 40.08 0.53
N GLU A 14 -21.32 40.42 0.43
CA GLU A 14 -22.40 39.46 0.13
C GLU A 14 -22.23 38.93 -1.30
N HIS A 15 -21.88 37.64 -1.43
CA HIS A 15 -21.69 36.96 -2.70
C HIS A 15 -23.02 36.36 -3.19
N LEU A 16 -23.32 36.50 -4.49
CA LEU A 16 -24.44 35.83 -5.16
C LEU A 16 -24.14 34.33 -5.23
N ASN A 17 -24.50 33.57 -4.20
CA ASN A 17 -24.50 32.11 -4.25
C ASN A 17 -25.89 31.54 -3.92
N SER A 18 -26.56 30.96 -4.92
CA SER A 18 -27.87 30.30 -4.76
C SER A 18 -27.81 29.00 -3.96
N THR A 19 -26.62 28.45 -3.71
CA THR A 19 -26.44 27.21 -2.93
C THR A 19 -26.40 27.48 -1.42
N GLY A 20 -26.19 28.74 -1.02
CA GLY A 20 -26.18 29.14 0.39
C GLY A 20 -24.79 29.11 1.01
N CYS A 21 -23.73 29.35 0.25
CA CYS A 21 -22.39 29.59 0.81
C CYS A 21 -22.15 31.08 1.06
N VAL A 22 -21.45 31.40 2.15
CA VAL A 22 -21.05 32.76 2.54
C VAL A 22 -19.56 32.80 2.84
N ILE A 23 -18.89 33.88 2.48
CA ILE A 23 -17.47 34.08 2.80
C ILE A 23 -17.40 34.70 4.19
N LYS A 24 -16.60 34.11 5.08
CA LYS A 24 -16.26 34.72 6.38
C LYS A 24 -14.76 34.83 6.51
N SER A 25 -14.29 35.83 7.25
CA SER A 25 -12.87 35.96 7.59
C SER A 25 -12.68 35.63 9.07
N THR A 26 -11.72 34.77 9.37
CA THR A 26 -11.27 34.48 10.74
C THR A 26 -9.84 34.99 10.92
N PRO A 27 -9.44 35.40 12.13
CA PRO A 27 -8.09 35.92 12.39
C PRO A 27 -6.99 34.89 12.06
N ASP A 28 -7.28 33.61 12.26
CA ASP A 28 -6.28 32.54 12.24
C ASP A 28 -6.12 31.89 10.85
N LYS A 29 -7.18 31.89 10.02
CA LYS A 29 -7.23 31.16 8.73
C LYS A 29 -7.51 32.06 7.53
N GLY A 30 -7.62 33.38 7.75
CA GLY A 30 -8.01 34.32 6.70
C GLY A 30 -9.44 34.08 6.24
N ARG A 31 -9.68 34.13 4.92
CA ARG A 31 -11.00 33.98 4.32
C ARG A 31 -11.32 32.50 4.10
N GLY A 32 -12.54 32.08 4.45
CA GLY A 32 -13.06 30.74 4.23
C GLY A 32 -14.49 30.78 3.70
N VAL A 33 -14.94 29.68 3.10
CA VAL A 33 -16.31 29.50 2.61
C VAL A 33 -17.11 28.73 3.67
N TYR A 34 -18.27 29.24 4.06
CA TYR A 34 -19.12 28.65 5.10
C TYR A 34 -20.54 28.40 4.58
N ALA A 35 -21.20 27.37 5.09
CA ALA A 35 -22.60 27.10 4.81
C ALA A 35 -23.49 28.07 5.60
N ALA A 36 -24.45 28.72 4.94
CA ALA A 36 -25.48 29.54 5.58
C ALA A 36 -26.73 28.74 5.96
N ARG A 37 -26.88 27.53 5.40
CA ARG A 37 -27.95 26.56 5.65
C ARG A 37 -27.40 25.15 5.46
N LEU A 38 -28.14 24.13 5.87
CA LEU A 38 -27.81 22.74 5.57
C LEU A 38 -27.62 22.54 4.05
N ILE A 39 -26.47 21.99 3.65
CA ILE A 39 -26.16 21.60 2.27
C ILE A 39 -26.05 20.08 2.22
N PRO A 40 -26.96 19.37 1.53
CA PRO A 40 -26.91 17.92 1.41
C PRO A 40 -25.64 17.41 0.72
N ARG A 41 -25.25 16.18 1.01
CA ARG A 41 -24.23 15.42 0.29
C ARG A 41 -24.51 15.40 -1.21
N SER A 42 -23.43 15.37 -2.01
CA SER A 42 -23.46 15.31 -3.47
C SER A 42 -24.08 16.56 -4.13
N THR A 43 -24.04 17.71 -3.45
CA THR A 43 -24.50 19.00 -3.99
C THR A 43 -23.33 19.74 -4.62
N VAL A 44 -23.49 20.20 -5.86
CA VAL A 44 -22.51 21.09 -6.51
C VAL A 44 -22.64 22.47 -5.89
N VAL A 45 -21.62 22.89 -5.15
CA VAL A 45 -21.62 24.17 -4.41
C VAL A 45 -21.02 25.32 -5.20
N GLU A 46 -20.11 25.01 -6.13
CA GLU A 46 -19.41 25.98 -6.96
C GLU A 46 -18.88 25.33 -8.25
N ILE A 47 -18.85 26.10 -9.34
CA ILE A 47 -18.08 25.80 -10.54
C ILE A 47 -17.24 27.02 -10.87
N SER A 48 -15.94 26.92 -10.60
CA SER A 48 -15.01 28.03 -10.75
C SER A 48 -14.26 27.96 -12.08
N PRO A 49 -14.42 28.95 -12.97
CA PRO A 49 -13.54 29.08 -14.13
C PRO A 49 -12.09 29.23 -13.68
N VAL A 50 -11.13 28.71 -14.45
CA VAL A 50 -9.70 28.81 -14.10
C VAL A 50 -8.95 29.81 -14.96
N LEU A 51 -8.03 30.54 -14.33
CA LEU A 51 -6.98 31.28 -15.03
C LEU A 51 -5.74 30.38 -15.12
N LEU A 52 -5.36 30.01 -16.34
CA LEU A 52 -4.26 29.09 -16.60
C LEU A 52 -2.93 29.82 -16.79
N PHE A 53 -1.90 29.29 -16.15
CA PHE A 53 -0.50 29.67 -16.29
C PHE A 53 0.27 28.49 -16.89
N SER A 54 0.98 28.73 -17.98
CA SER A 54 2.00 27.85 -18.51
C SER A 54 3.03 27.45 -17.45
N LYS A 55 3.65 26.29 -17.67
CA LYS A 55 4.67 25.79 -16.75
C LYS A 55 5.85 26.76 -16.61
N GLU A 56 6.30 27.33 -17.73
CA GLU A 56 7.42 28.26 -17.76
C GLU A 56 7.11 29.58 -17.04
N GLU A 57 5.94 30.18 -17.28
CA GLU A 57 5.57 31.44 -16.61
C GLU A 57 5.37 31.24 -15.11
N TYR A 58 4.84 30.09 -14.71
CA TYR A 58 4.66 29.78 -13.30
C TYR A 58 5.99 29.48 -12.61
N GLU A 59 6.86 28.69 -13.22
CA GLU A 59 8.17 28.37 -12.63
C GLU A 59 9.09 29.59 -12.54
N ASN A 60 9.06 30.49 -13.53
CA ASN A 60 9.94 31.66 -13.54
C ASN A 60 9.36 32.86 -12.77
N HIS A 61 8.04 32.97 -12.65
CA HIS A 61 7.38 34.14 -12.06
C HIS A 61 6.30 33.77 -11.04
N GLY A 62 5.33 32.93 -11.44
CA GLY A 62 4.12 32.65 -10.62
C GLY A 62 4.41 32.10 -9.22
N ARG A 63 5.30 31.11 -9.11
CA ARG A 63 5.70 30.45 -7.86
C ARG A 63 6.33 31.38 -6.82
N HIS A 64 6.80 32.55 -7.26
CA HIS A 64 7.46 33.55 -6.40
C HIS A 64 6.48 34.62 -5.91
N THR A 65 5.18 34.46 -6.19
CA THR A 65 4.12 35.37 -5.79
C THR A 65 3.10 34.64 -4.90
N VAL A 66 2.16 35.40 -4.34
CA VAL A 66 1.04 34.84 -3.57
C VAL A 66 0.14 33.90 -4.39
N LEU A 67 0.29 33.86 -5.72
CA LEU A 67 -0.45 32.91 -6.56
C LEU A 67 -0.12 31.46 -6.22
N ASP A 68 1.12 31.17 -5.77
CA ASP A 68 1.57 29.83 -5.43
C ASP A 68 0.69 29.14 -4.38
N HIS A 69 0.03 29.96 -3.59
CA HIS A 69 -0.83 29.56 -2.49
C HIS A 69 -2.23 29.12 -2.91
N TYR A 70 -2.66 29.48 -4.12
CA TYR A 70 -4.05 29.35 -4.57
C TYR A 70 -4.19 28.59 -5.89
N THR A 71 -3.09 28.23 -6.53
CA THR A 71 -3.07 27.54 -7.82
C THR A 71 -3.04 26.02 -7.70
N PHE A 72 -3.79 25.34 -8.57
CA PHE A 72 -3.91 23.90 -8.68
C PHE A 72 -3.06 23.39 -9.84
N THR A 73 -2.51 22.17 -9.73
CA THR A 73 -1.82 21.51 -10.85
C THR A 73 -2.83 21.00 -11.87
N TRP A 74 -2.70 21.42 -13.12
CA TRP A 74 -3.54 21.00 -14.24
C TRP A 74 -2.99 19.74 -14.93
N THR A 75 -3.83 19.02 -15.68
CA THR A 75 -3.52 17.69 -16.24
C THR A 75 -2.35 17.66 -17.24
N ASP A 76 -2.00 18.81 -17.81
CA ASP A 76 -0.91 18.98 -18.78
C ASP A 76 0.34 19.63 -18.18
N GLY A 77 0.40 19.76 -16.85
CA GLY A 77 1.52 20.36 -16.12
C GLY A 77 1.47 21.90 -16.05
N ARG A 78 0.40 22.54 -16.52
CA ARG A 78 0.10 23.95 -16.26
C ARG A 78 -0.40 24.15 -14.82
N MET A 79 -0.39 25.40 -14.37
CA MET A 79 -0.96 25.79 -13.08
C MET A 79 -2.26 26.56 -13.30
N ALA A 80 -3.27 26.32 -12.47
CA ALA A 80 -4.61 26.87 -12.64
C ALA A 80 -5.03 27.62 -11.37
N LEU A 81 -5.29 28.92 -11.47
CA LEU A 81 -5.91 29.67 -10.37
C LEU A 81 -7.43 29.58 -10.48
N ALA A 82 -8.08 29.03 -9.47
CA ALA A 82 -9.54 28.94 -9.43
C ALA A 82 -10.15 30.31 -9.12
N LEU A 83 -10.94 30.84 -10.05
CA LEU A 83 -11.70 32.07 -9.82
C LEU A 83 -12.94 31.77 -8.96
N GLY A 84 -13.87 32.71 -8.84
CA GLY A 84 -15.08 32.51 -8.04
C GLY A 84 -14.76 32.16 -6.57
N LEU A 85 -15.38 31.09 -6.05
CA LEU A 85 -15.14 30.63 -4.68
C LEU A 85 -14.01 29.58 -4.56
N GLY A 86 -13.49 29.06 -5.67
CA GLY A 86 -12.58 27.92 -5.68
C GLY A 86 -11.28 28.12 -4.89
N SER A 87 -10.68 29.31 -4.99
CA SER A 87 -9.48 29.68 -4.21
C SER A 87 -9.77 30.18 -2.79
N LEU A 88 -11.03 30.18 -2.35
CA LEU A 88 -11.44 30.60 -1.01
C LEU A 88 -11.83 29.44 -0.08
N PHE A 89 -11.98 28.22 -0.60
CA PHE A 89 -12.12 27.05 0.26
C PHE A 89 -10.85 26.90 1.11
N ASN A 90 -10.97 26.47 2.36
CA ASN A 90 -9.79 26.23 3.18
C ASN A 90 -9.42 24.75 3.20
N HIS A 91 -8.23 24.43 3.70
CA HIS A 91 -7.81 23.04 3.83
C HIS A 91 -8.43 22.37 5.04
N SER A 92 -8.85 21.11 4.86
CA SER A 92 -9.11 20.19 5.97
C SER A 92 -8.61 18.79 5.58
N SER A 93 -8.09 18.06 6.59
CA SER A 93 -7.77 16.64 6.49
C SER A 93 -9.02 15.75 6.51
N SER A 94 -10.17 16.31 6.89
CA SER A 94 -11.50 15.71 6.87
C SER A 94 -12.46 16.52 5.96
N PRO A 95 -12.13 16.67 4.65
CA PRO A 95 -12.79 17.63 3.77
C PRO A 95 -14.30 17.38 3.66
N SER A 96 -15.09 18.44 3.71
CA SER A 96 -16.53 18.40 3.43
C SER A 96 -16.84 18.50 1.94
N VAL A 97 -15.86 18.95 1.13
CA VAL A 97 -16.00 19.19 -0.31
C VAL A 97 -14.87 18.51 -1.08
N SER A 98 -15.23 17.82 -2.16
CA SER A 98 -14.30 17.29 -3.17
C SER A 98 -14.37 18.15 -4.44
N TYR A 99 -13.30 18.17 -5.23
CA TYR A 99 -13.27 18.90 -6.50
C TYR A 99 -12.89 17.98 -7.67
N SER A 100 -13.38 18.32 -8.87
CA SER A 100 -13.00 17.69 -10.12
C SER A 100 -12.65 18.73 -11.18
N LEU A 101 -11.62 18.44 -11.98
CA LEU A 101 -11.14 19.32 -13.06
C LEU A 101 -11.92 19.01 -14.35
N ASP A 102 -12.48 20.02 -14.99
CA ASP A 102 -13.11 19.91 -16.31
C ASP A 102 -12.28 20.66 -17.36
N THR A 103 -11.49 19.91 -18.11
CA THR A 103 -10.61 20.42 -19.16
C THR A 103 -11.34 20.85 -20.43
N LYS A 104 -12.64 20.53 -20.58
CA LYS A 104 -13.43 20.97 -21.74
C LYS A 104 -13.96 22.39 -21.57
N THR A 105 -14.20 22.79 -20.33
CA THR A 105 -14.79 24.09 -19.98
C THR A 105 -13.81 25.00 -19.23
N ASP A 106 -12.56 24.54 -19.03
CA ASP A 106 -11.54 25.19 -18.22
C ASP A 106 -12.11 25.65 -16.86
N SER A 107 -12.67 24.70 -16.12
CA SER A 107 -13.28 24.97 -14.82
C SER A 107 -13.03 23.86 -13.78
N ILE A 108 -13.15 24.21 -12.50
CA ILE A 108 -13.10 23.29 -11.37
C ILE A 108 -14.47 23.23 -10.73
N ARG A 109 -15.01 22.01 -10.60
CA ARG A 109 -16.31 21.75 -9.99
C ARG A 109 -16.12 21.28 -8.55
N TYR A 110 -16.82 21.92 -7.62
CA TYR A 110 -16.77 21.60 -6.19
C TYR A 110 -18.09 20.94 -5.73
N THR A 111 -18.00 19.76 -5.12
CA THR A 111 -19.16 18.94 -4.73
C THR A 111 -19.01 18.45 -3.29
N THR A 112 -20.07 18.55 -2.48
CA THR A 112 -20.06 18.06 -1.08
C THR A 112 -19.93 16.53 -1.02
N VAL A 113 -19.07 16.00 -0.15
CA VAL A 113 -18.89 14.55 0.06
C VAL A 113 -19.72 13.99 1.21
N ARG A 114 -20.26 14.87 2.05
CA ARG A 114 -21.18 14.59 3.16
C ARG A 114 -22.17 15.75 3.32
N ASP A 115 -23.15 15.58 4.19
CA ASP A 115 -24.01 16.68 4.61
C ASP A 115 -23.18 17.73 5.38
N VAL A 116 -23.43 19.00 5.08
CA VAL A 116 -22.73 20.15 5.68
C VAL A 116 -23.74 21.01 6.42
N GLU A 117 -23.55 21.15 7.72
CA GLU A 117 -24.50 21.84 8.59
C GLU A 117 -24.44 23.36 8.43
N ALA A 118 -25.53 24.05 8.79
CA ALA A 118 -25.56 25.51 8.78
C ALA A 118 -24.49 26.09 9.73
N GLY A 119 -23.64 26.97 9.21
CA GLY A 119 -22.55 27.60 9.94
C GLY A 119 -21.20 26.89 9.80
N GLU A 120 -21.17 25.68 9.23
CA GLU A 120 -19.96 24.88 9.05
C GLU A 120 -19.06 25.42 7.92
N GLU A 121 -17.74 25.27 8.05
CA GLU A 121 -16.77 25.64 7.01
C GLU A 121 -16.69 24.55 5.92
N LEU A 122 -16.76 24.97 4.67
CA LEU A 122 -16.54 24.12 3.52
C LEU A 122 -15.04 24.07 3.25
N CYS A 123 -14.46 22.88 3.39
CA CYS A 123 -13.04 22.66 3.24
C CYS A 123 -12.76 21.60 2.17
N ILE A 124 -11.71 21.84 1.39
CA ILE A 124 -11.22 20.92 0.37
C ILE A 124 -9.88 20.30 0.80
N PHE A 125 -9.59 19.16 0.21
CA PHE A 125 -8.28 18.53 0.39
C PHE A 125 -7.32 19.03 -0.69
N TYR A 126 -6.34 19.84 -0.30
CA TYR A 126 -5.34 20.43 -1.20
C TYR A 126 -4.17 19.48 -1.50
N GLY A 127 -4.10 18.32 -0.85
CA GLY A 127 -2.90 17.50 -0.80
C GLY A 127 -2.04 17.77 0.45
N HIS A 128 -0.98 16.98 0.62
CA HIS A 128 -0.15 16.95 1.84
C HIS A 128 0.99 17.98 1.90
N LYS A 129 1.01 18.98 1.00
CA LYS A 129 1.96 20.10 1.05
C LYS A 129 1.20 21.40 1.28
N LEU A 130 1.08 21.78 2.54
CA LEU A 130 0.47 23.04 2.95
C LEU A 130 1.46 23.81 3.79
N TRP A 131 1.61 25.08 3.45
CA TRP A 131 2.46 26.04 4.16
C TRP A 131 1.59 26.97 5.06
N PHE A 132 0.30 26.66 5.23
CA PHE A 132 -0.66 27.35 6.11
C PHE A 132 -1.46 26.36 6.97
N SER A 133 -2.05 26.87 8.06
CA SER A 133 -2.74 26.07 9.08
C SER A 133 -4.12 25.56 8.62
N PRO A 134 -4.44 24.25 8.76
CA PRO A 134 -5.74 23.69 8.41
C PRO A 134 -6.89 24.21 9.28
N ALA A 135 -8.12 24.10 8.75
CA ALA A 135 -9.33 24.58 9.43
C ALA A 135 -9.73 23.77 10.68
N ASP A 136 -9.19 22.57 10.85
CA ASP A 136 -9.58 21.69 11.97
C ASP A 136 -8.67 21.94 13.19
N ARG A 137 -8.90 23.05 13.89
CA ARG A 137 -8.39 23.26 15.27
C ARG A 137 -9.54 23.25 16.26
N ASN A 138 -9.97 22.04 16.60
CA ASN A 138 -10.49 21.68 17.92
C ASN A 138 -9.78 20.41 18.36
N TYR A 139 -8.47 20.53 18.58
CA TYR A 139 -7.75 19.64 19.48
C TYR A 139 -7.57 20.41 20.79
N THR A 140 -8.17 19.84 21.84
CA THR A 140 -7.76 20.06 23.22
C THR A 140 -6.25 19.95 23.29
N GLN A 141 -5.64 20.94 23.92
CA GLN A 141 -4.20 21.19 24.06
C GLN A 141 -3.31 19.94 24.01
N ILE A 142 -2.48 19.86 22.97
CA ILE A 142 -1.13 19.32 23.08
C ILE A 142 -0.22 20.47 22.68
N GLU A 143 0.67 20.84 23.58
CA GLU A 143 1.60 21.96 23.44
C GLU A 143 2.58 21.73 22.28
N GLU A 144 3.02 22.83 21.69
CA GLU A 144 4.05 22.88 20.66
C GLU A 144 5.38 22.37 21.24
N ILE A 145 5.92 21.29 20.69
CA ILE A 145 7.38 21.08 20.67
C ILE A 145 7.90 21.54 19.32
N GLU A 146 8.72 22.59 19.36
CA GLU A 146 9.62 23.00 18.30
C GLU A 146 10.39 21.78 17.78
N VAL A 147 10.26 21.46 16.49
CA VAL A 147 11.09 20.43 15.86
C VAL A 147 12.46 21.04 15.61
N GLU A 148 13.25 21.09 16.67
CA GLU A 148 14.70 20.96 16.61
C GLU A 148 15.02 19.56 16.06
N ASP A 149 15.91 19.53 15.09
CA ASP A 149 16.42 18.40 14.34
C ASP A 149 16.73 17.18 15.24
N GLY A 150 15.81 16.22 15.35
CA GLY A 150 15.97 15.12 16.30
C GLY A 150 15.03 13.95 16.05
N TRP A 151 15.63 12.78 15.84
CA TRP A 151 15.00 11.46 15.77
C TRP A 151 14.42 10.99 17.13
N GLY A 152 13.46 11.73 17.71
CA GLY A 152 12.93 11.48 19.05
C GLY A 152 11.47 11.03 19.05
N GLY A 153 11.16 9.94 19.77
CA GLY A 153 9.79 9.49 19.98
C GLY A 153 9.61 8.08 20.55
N LEU A 154 10.68 7.42 21.00
CA LEU A 154 10.60 6.22 21.84
C LEU A 154 11.19 6.57 23.21
N ALA A 155 10.41 7.25 24.05
CA ALA A 155 10.78 7.56 25.43
C ALA A 155 10.45 6.38 26.36
N ALA A 156 11.18 6.33 27.48
CA ALA A 156 11.43 5.19 28.34
C ALA A 156 10.20 4.51 29.00
N ASP A 157 10.31 3.18 29.12
CA ASP A 157 9.79 2.28 30.18
C ASP A 157 8.39 2.56 30.75
N VAL A 158 7.36 2.55 29.91
CA VAL A 158 5.99 2.29 30.36
C VAL A 158 5.78 0.77 30.32
N GLN A 159 5.54 0.16 31.48
CA GLN A 159 5.06 -1.22 31.57
C GLN A 159 3.63 -1.30 31.05
N ILE A 160 3.49 -1.28 29.72
CA ILE A 160 2.22 -1.49 29.03
C ILE A 160 1.90 -2.98 29.12
N THR A 161 0.90 -3.31 29.93
CA THR A 161 0.35 -4.66 30.07
C THR A 161 -0.41 -5.06 28.82
N ASN A 162 -0.26 -6.30 28.37
CA ASN A 162 -0.93 -6.78 27.15
C ASN A 162 -2.46 -6.89 27.39
N PRO A 163 -3.29 -6.11 26.67
CA PRO A 163 -4.73 -6.08 26.89
C PRO A 163 -5.44 -7.38 26.47
N TYR A 164 -4.74 -8.28 25.76
CA TYR A 164 -5.24 -9.57 25.29
C TYR A 164 -4.72 -10.74 26.15
N GLU A 165 -4.08 -10.45 27.29
CA GLU A 165 -3.54 -11.47 28.19
C GLU A 165 -4.62 -12.28 28.91
N GLU A 166 -5.71 -11.63 29.31
CA GLU A 166 -6.84 -12.25 30.00
C GLU A 166 -7.96 -12.66 29.02
N GLY A 167 -8.75 -13.66 29.42
CA GLY A 167 -9.92 -14.15 28.65
C GLY A 167 -9.65 -15.37 27.77
N ASP A 168 -10.70 -15.82 27.08
CA ASP A 168 -10.65 -17.00 26.20
C ASP A 168 -9.78 -16.71 24.97
N GLN A 169 -8.69 -17.47 24.83
CA GLN A 169 -7.70 -17.30 23.77
C GLN A 169 -8.20 -17.80 22.42
N THR A 170 -9.27 -18.61 22.39
CA THR A 170 -9.89 -19.13 21.17
C THR A 170 -10.99 -18.24 20.62
N GLU A 171 -11.40 -17.22 21.39
CA GLU A 171 -12.42 -16.25 21.00
C GLU A 171 -11.97 -15.48 19.76
N VAL A 172 -12.80 -15.46 18.72
CA VAL A 172 -12.56 -14.69 17.50
C VAL A 172 -13.01 -13.26 17.71
N ILE A 173 -12.08 -12.31 17.58
CA ILE A 173 -12.36 -10.88 17.75
C ILE A 173 -12.93 -10.30 16.45
N PRO A 174 -14.05 -9.55 16.50
CA PRO A 174 -14.64 -8.87 15.35
C PRO A 174 -13.67 -7.89 14.66
N GLU A 175 -13.77 -7.72 13.34
CA GLU A 175 -12.83 -6.89 12.56
C GLU A 175 -12.82 -5.41 12.97
N ASN A 176 -13.95 -4.88 13.46
CA ASN A 176 -14.08 -3.51 13.97
C ASN A 176 -13.44 -3.31 15.36
N GLU A 177 -13.09 -4.38 16.07
CA GLU A 177 -12.44 -4.35 17.38
C GLU A 177 -10.95 -4.70 17.30
N LEU A 178 -10.45 -4.99 16.09
CA LEU A 178 -9.04 -5.30 15.90
C LEU A 178 -8.20 -4.03 16.13
N PRO A 179 -7.00 -4.16 16.75
CA PRO A 179 -6.12 -3.03 17.01
C PRO A 179 -5.49 -2.45 15.73
N PHE A 180 -5.71 -3.08 14.58
CA PHE A 180 -5.12 -2.73 13.30
C PHE A 180 -6.12 -2.57 12.17
N VAL A 181 -5.75 -1.73 11.22
CA VAL A 181 -6.41 -1.57 9.93
C VAL A 181 -5.68 -2.41 8.89
N ARG A 182 -6.47 -3.17 8.13
CA ARG A 182 -5.98 -3.92 6.97
C ARG A 182 -5.92 -2.99 5.77
N LEU A 183 -4.72 -2.79 5.23
CA LEU A 183 -4.57 -2.02 4.00
C LEU A 183 -4.92 -2.92 2.82
N LYS A 184 -6.18 -2.80 2.38
CA LYS A 184 -6.68 -3.49 1.20
C LYS A 184 -6.11 -2.83 -0.05
N GLN A 185 -5.43 -3.61 -0.87
CA GLN A 185 -5.16 -3.20 -2.25
C GLN A 185 -6.50 -3.12 -2.95
N SER A 186 -6.83 -1.96 -3.53
CA SER A 186 -7.87 -1.90 -4.55
C SER A 186 -7.55 -2.98 -5.59
N PRO A 187 -8.52 -3.80 -6.02
CA PRO A 187 -8.29 -4.65 -7.17
C PRO A 187 -7.79 -3.73 -8.28
N ASP A 188 -6.57 -3.96 -8.76
CA ASP A 188 -6.04 -3.25 -9.92
C ASP A 188 -7.12 -3.39 -11.01
N GLU A 189 -7.77 -2.28 -11.39
CA GLU A 189 -8.58 -2.25 -12.60
C GLU A 189 -7.57 -2.47 -13.73
N GLU A 190 -7.55 -3.69 -14.29
CA GLU A 190 -6.67 -4.01 -15.40
C GLU A 190 -7.21 -3.29 -16.63
N ASP A 191 -6.52 -2.25 -17.08
CA ASP A 191 -6.74 -1.60 -18.37
C ASP A 191 -6.09 -2.41 -19.50
N PRO A 192 -6.56 -2.31 -20.76
CA PRO A 192 -5.99 -3.06 -21.90
C PRO A 192 -4.48 -2.89 -22.05
N GLU A 193 -3.95 -1.69 -21.76
CA GLU A 193 -2.53 -1.34 -21.86
C GLU A 193 -1.69 -1.89 -20.69
N SER A 194 -2.33 -2.31 -19.60
CA SER A 194 -1.68 -2.81 -18.38
C SER A 194 -1.45 -4.33 -18.39
N ILE A 195 -2.03 -5.05 -19.35
CA ILE A 195 -1.97 -6.52 -19.41
C ILE A 195 -0.56 -6.96 -19.79
N ARG A 196 0.13 -7.60 -18.84
CA ARG A 196 1.43 -8.22 -19.12
C ARG A 196 1.27 -9.44 -20.00
N THR A 197 2.03 -9.48 -21.09
CA THR A 197 2.06 -10.58 -22.06
C THR A 197 3.42 -11.26 -22.12
N ILE A 198 3.43 -12.53 -22.52
CA ILE A 198 4.61 -13.33 -22.85
C ILE A 198 4.47 -13.87 -24.27
N GLN A 199 5.59 -14.03 -24.98
CA GLN A 199 5.58 -14.63 -26.32
C GLN A 199 5.44 -16.15 -26.21
N ALA A 200 4.50 -16.74 -26.92
CA ALA A 200 4.28 -18.17 -26.95
C ALA A 200 4.07 -18.69 -28.37
N TRP A 201 4.62 -19.88 -28.63
CA TRP A 201 4.46 -20.62 -29.87
C TRP A 201 3.06 -21.20 -29.99
N VAL A 202 2.45 -21.00 -31.15
CA VAL A 202 1.13 -21.51 -31.52
C VAL A 202 1.17 -22.12 -32.90
N VAL A 203 0.42 -23.21 -33.07
CA VAL A 203 0.21 -23.85 -34.37
C VAL A 203 -1.27 -23.93 -34.66
N ASP A 204 -1.65 -23.63 -35.90
CA ASP A 204 -3.02 -23.84 -36.35
C ASP A 204 -3.22 -25.31 -36.71
N VAL A 205 -4.39 -25.84 -36.38
CA VAL A 205 -4.80 -27.23 -36.54
C VAL A 205 -6.06 -27.24 -37.40
N PRO A 206 -5.91 -27.42 -38.72
CA PRO A 206 -7.03 -27.41 -39.66
C PRO A 206 -8.04 -28.54 -39.42
N ASP A 207 -7.56 -29.74 -39.08
CA ASP A 207 -8.42 -30.89 -38.73
C ASP A 207 -8.49 -31.08 -37.20
N PRO A 208 -9.64 -30.84 -36.56
CA PRO A 208 -9.83 -31.03 -35.12
C PRO A 208 -9.49 -32.43 -34.60
N ARG A 209 -9.50 -33.47 -35.47
CA ARG A 209 -9.12 -34.84 -35.08
C ARG A 209 -7.66 -34.94 -34.62
N HIS A 210 -6.79 -34.06 -35.11
CA HIS A 210 -5.37 -34.04 -34.75
C HIS A 210 -5.11 -33.43 -33.37
N ILE A 211 -6.07 -32.72 -32.77
CA ILE A 211 -5.90 -32.03 -31.48
C ILE A 211 -5.56 -33.01 -30.36
N THR A 212 -6.26 -34.14 -30.27
CA THR A 212 -6.02 -35.13 -29.20
C THR A 212 -4.63 -35.75 -29.32
N THR A 213 -4.15 -35.98 -30.53
CA THR A 213 -2.79 -36.48 -30.79
C THR A 213 -1.75 -35.44 -30.39
N LEU A 214 -1.96 -34.16 -30.72
CA LEU A 214 -1.06 -33.08 -30.38
C LEU A 214 -0.99 -32.81 -28.87
N LEU A 215 -2.12 -32.89 -28.14
CA LEU A 215 -2.12 -32.78 -26.69
C LEU A 215 -1.32 -33.91 -26.01
N LYS A 216 -1.44 -35.14 -26.52
CA LYS A 216 -0.63 -36.27 -26.05
C LYS A 216 0.85 -36.04 -26.32
N TRP A 217 1.18 -35.56 -27.51
CA TRP A 217 2.56 -35.22 -27.87
C TRP A 217 3.13 -34.10 -26.99
N LEU A 218 2.38 -33.03 -26.72
CA LEU A 218 2.80 -31.95 -25.81
C LEU A 218 3.19 -32.48 -24.42
N LYS A 219 2.40 -33.42 -23.89
CA LYS A 219 2.68 -34.08 -22.62
C LYS A 219 3.94 -34.96 -22.67
N GLN A 220 4.18 -35.64 -23.80
CA GLN A 220 5.37 -36.48 -23.99
C GLN A 220 6.66 -35.66 -24.09
N VAL A 221 6.62 -34.50 -24.75
CA VAL A 221 7.77 -33.59 -24.89
C VAL A 221 7.98 -32.74 -23.63
N GLY A 222 7.06 -32.78 -22.66
CA GLY A 222 7.17 -32.05 -21.40
C GLY A 222 6.86 -30.55 -21.52
N LEU A 223 6.21 -30.13 -22.61
CA LEU A 223 5.80 -28.73 -22.84
C LEU A 223 4.49 -28.38 -22.12
N ASP A 224 3.90 -29.33 -21.41
CA ASP A 224 2.73 -29.12 -20.56
C ASP A 224 3.09 -28.54 -19.17
N GLY A 225 4.02 -27.58 -19.13
CA GLY A 225 4.52 -26.97 -17.90
C GLY A 225 3.47 -26.15 -17.15
N LEU A 226 3.68 -26.00 -15.84
CA LEU A 226 2.82 -25.22 -14.93
C LEU A 226 2.72 -23.73 -15.34
N GLU A 227 3.70 -23.23 -16.09
CA GLU A 227 3.82 -21.83 -16.52
C GLU A 227 2.65 -21.34 -17.39
N LEU A 228 1.97 -22.23 -18.12
CA LEU A 228 0.85 -21.88 -19.00
C LEU A 228 -0.48 -22.50 -18.54
N SER A 229 -0.52 -23.03 -17.30
CA SER A 229 -1.71 -23.67 -16.73
C SER A 229 -2.91 -22.73 -16.59
N HIS A 230 -2.67 -21.41 -16.56
CA HIS A 230 -3.71 -20.39 -16.54
C HIS A 230 -4.33 -20.10 -17.91
N LEU A 231 -3.78 -20.65 -19.00
CA LEU A 231 -4.31 -20.50 -20.35
C LEU A 231 -4.97 -21.80 -20.82
N LYS A 232 -6.04 -21.68 -21.60
CA LYS A 232 -6.59 -22.85 -22.29
C LYS A 232 -5.65 -23.21 -23.44
N ARG A 233 -5.32 -24.50 -23.56
CA ARG A 233 -4.41 -25.00 -24.60
C ARG A 233 -4.93 -24.83 -26.02
N ILE A 234 -6.25 -24.73 -26.18
CA ILE A 234 -6.91 -24.68 -27.49
C ILE A 234 -7.72 -23.39 -27.61
N ARG A 235 -7.54 -22.69 -28.73
CA ARG A 235 -8.40 -21.59 -29.16
C ARG A 235 -9.16 -22.03 -30.41
N LYS A 236 -10.49 -21.97 -30.38
CA LYS A 236 -11.32 -22.24 -31.55
C LYS A 236 -11.75 -20.93 -32.19
N THR A 237 -11.42 -20.77 -33.46
CA THR A 237 -11.94 -19.70 -34.33
C THR A 237 -13.04 -20.29 -35.23
N ARG A 238 -13.75 -19.45 -36.00
CA ARG A 238 -14.83 -19.91 -36.89
C ARG A 238 -14.35 -20.96 -37.91
N ASP A 239 -13.11 -20.83 -38.40
CA ASP A 239 -12.60 -21.64 -39.53
C ASP A 239 -11.46 -22.59 -39.14
N THR A 240 -10.78 -22.38 -38.01
CA THR A 240 -9.60 -23.16 -37.60
C THR A 240 -9.50 -23.28 -36.07
N SER A 241 -8.82 -24.33 -35.59
CA SER A 241 -8.46 -24.47 -34.16
C SER A 241 -6.96 -24.23 -33.99
N SER A 242 -6.54 -23.36 -33.08
CA SER A 242 -5.12 -23.14 -32.77
C SER A 242 -4.74 -23.82 -31.46
N LEU A 243 -3.52 -24.36 -31.39
CA LEU A 243 -2.97 -25.04 -30.22
C LEU A 243 -1.76 -24.28 -29.67
N LEU A 244 -1.76 -24.06 -28.36
CA LEU A 244 -0.66 -23.45 -27.62
C LEU A 244 0.44 -24.45 -27.29
N LEU A 245 1.62 -24.26 -27.88
CA LEU A 245 2.76 -25.17 -27.77
C LEU A 245 3.59 -24.89 -26.52
N GLY A 246 4.01 -23.64 -26.30
CA GLY A 246 4.89 -23.29 -25.18
C GLY A 246 5.59 -21.94 -25.33
N THR A 247 6.39 -21.58 -24.34
CA THR A 247 7.18 -20.32 -24.25
C THR A 247 8.67 -20.54 -24.55
N THR A 248 9.03 -21.68 -25.15
CA THR A 248 10.43 -22.06 -25.41
C THR A 248 11.09 -21.09 -26.38
N SER A 249 12.39 -20.83 -26.17
CA SER A 249 13.18 -19.95 -27.04
C SER A 249 13.32 -20.49 -28.48
N GLU A 250 13.32 -21.81 -28.63
CA GLU A 250 13.36 -22.50 -29.92
C GLU A 250 12.02 -23.17 -30.22
N LEU A 251 11.74 -23.32 -31.51
CA LEU A 251 10.53 -23.98 -31.97
C LEU A 251 10.57 -25.48 -31.61
N PRO A 252 9.58 -26.01 -30.88
CA PRO A 252 9.57 -27.43 -30.55
C PRO A 252 9.35 -28.30 -31.80
N PRO A 253 9.98 -29.49 -31.88
CA PRO A 253 9.94 -30.34 -33.07
C PRO A 253 8.56 -30.97 -33.25
N LEU A 254 7.75 -30.39 -34.13
CA LEU A 254 6.38 -30.86 -34.39
C LEU A 254 6.34 -32.29 -34.95
N PRO A 255 5.26 -33.05 -34.69
CA PRO A 255 5.07 -34.37 -35.27
C PRO A 255 4.95 -34.30 -36.80
N ALA A 256 5.93 -34.83 -37.53
CA ALA A 256 5.98 -34.81 -39.00
C ALA A 256 4.85 -35.60 -39.69
N ASN A 257 4.15 -36.46 -38.93
CA ASN A 257 3.02 -37.26 -39.41
C ASN A 257 1.69 -36.48 -39.46
N LEU A 258 1.68 -35.25 -38.95
CA LEU A 258 0.53 -34.36 -38.98
C LEU A 258 0.89 -33.23 -39.94
N ASP A 259 0.22 -33.16 -41.09
CA ASP A 259 0.41 -32.12 -42.11
C ASP A 259 -0.07 -30.75 -41.58
N LEU A 260 0.73 -30.17 -40.69
CA LEU A 260 0.41 -28.97 -39.93
C LEU A 260 1.07 -27.74 -40.57
N PRO A 261 0.37 -26.59 -40.58
CA PRO A 261 0.96 -25.29 -40.93
C PRO A 261 2.18 -24.93 -40.06
N ALA A 262 3.00 -24.01 -40.56
CA ALA A 262 4.14 -23.48 -39.81
C ALA A 262 3.68 -22.77 -38.53
N PRO A 263 4.27 -23.08 -37.36
CA PRO A 263 3.97 -22.39 -36.12
C PRO A 263 4.43 -20.92 -36.15
N TYR A 264 3.76 -20.11 -35.35
CA TYR A 264 4.06 -18.69 -35.18
C TYR A 264 4.05 -18.31 -33.70
N MET A 265 4.67 -17.18 -33.36
CA MET A 265 4.62 -16.62 -32.01
C MET A 265 3.53 -15.57 -31.91
N LEU A 266 2.85 -15.53 -30.76
CA LEU A 266 1.98 -14.41 -30.41
C LEU A 266 2.11 -14.04 -28.92
N PRO A 267 1.77 -12.79 -28.56
CA PRO A 267 1.64 -12.39 -27.17
C PRO A 267 0.41 -13.03 -26.52
N VAL A 268 0.61 -13.78 -25.44
CA VAL A 268 -0.46 -14.35 -24.61
C VAL A 268 -0.38 -13.79 -23.18
N PRO A 269 -1.50 -13.74 -22.42
CA PRO A 269 -1.48 -13.24 -21.06
C PRO A 269 -0.51 -14.01 -20.15
N ALA A 270 0.29 -13.27 -19.36
CA ALA A 270 1.27 -13.85 -18.43
C ALA A 270 0.66 -14.37 -17.11
N SER A 271 -0.65 -14.17 -16.88
CA SER A 271 -1.34 -14.53 -15.64
C SER A 271 -2.82 -14.85 -15.85
N SER A 272 -3.45 -15.54 -14.89
CA SER A 272 -4.89 -15.82 -14.91
C SER A 272 -5.73 -14.55 -14.77
N ALA A 273 -6.99 -14.64 -15.17
CA ALA A 273 -7.97 -13.58 -14.95
C ALA A 273 -8.55 -13.66 -13.54
N LEU A 274 -8.52 -12.55 -12.81
CA LEU A 274 -8.96 -12.48 -11.41
C LEU A 274 -10.33 -11.84 -11.25
N THR A 275 -10.74 -10.99 -12.20
CA THR A 275 -12.04 -10.33 -12.26
C THR A 275 -12.72 -10.63 -13.59
N MET A 276 -14.03 -10.39 -13.69
CA MET A 276 -14.76 -10.58 -14.95
C MET A 276 -14.25 -9.62 -16.05
N PRO A 277 -14.00 -8.32 -15.79
CA PRO A 277 -13.39 -7.43 -16.78
C PRO A 277 -11.98 -7.88 -17.20
N SER A 278 -11.15 -8.34 -16.26
CA SER A 278 -9.83 -8.92 -16.53
C SER A 278 -9.93 -10.16 -17.44
N LEU A 279 -10.97 -10.99 -17.24
CA LEU A 279 -11.22 -12.16 -18.07
C LEU A 279 -11.55 -11.77 -19.51
N ASP A 280 -12.42 -10.79 -19.71
CA ASP A 280 -12.81 -10.34 -21.05
C ASP A 280 -11.61 -9.77 -21.80
N LEU A 281 -10.82 -8.92 -21.16
CA LEU A 281 -9.62 -8.32 -21.74
C LEU A 281 -8.53 -9.36 -22.05
N LYS A 282 -8.21 -10.26 -21.11
CA LYS A 282 -7.19 -11.31 -21.33
C LYS A 282 -7.65 -12.35 -22.35
N SER A 283 -8.94 -12.69 -22.36
CA SER A 283 -9.51 -13.63 -23.33
C SER A 283 -9.51 -13.08 -24.76
N ALA A 284 -9.46 -11.76 -24.94
CA ALA A 284 -9.26 -11.14 -26.25
C ALA A 284 -7.87 -11.44 -26.85
N LEU A 285 -6.84 -11.63 -26.02
CA LEU A 285 -5.50 -12.02 -26.45
C LEU A 285 -5.41 -13.54 -26.65
N TRP A 286 -5.76 -14.30 -25.61
CA TRP A 286 -5.82 -15.76 -25.66
C TRP A 286 -6.82 -16.30 -24.62
N PRO A 287 -7.58 -17.36 -24.92
CA PRO A 287 -8.52 -17.94 -23.97
C PRO A 287 -7.86 -18.27 -22.62
N THR A 288 -8.27 -17.52 -21.60
CA THR A 288 -7.65 -17.55 -20.26
C THR A 288 -8.62 -18.18 -19.26
N MET A 289 -8.07 -18.83 -18.23
CA MET A 289 -8.86 -19.37 -17.13
C MET A 289 -9.28 -18.24 -16.18
N TYR A 290 -10.58 -18.19 -15.88
CA TYR A 290 -11.10 -17.37 -14.81
C TYR A 290 -10.85 -18.08 -13.48
N THR A 291 -9.93 -17.54 -12.72
CA THR A 291 -9.63 -18.03 -11.38
C THR A 291 -9.93 -16.88 -10.42
N PRO A 292 -11.22 -16.61 -10.14
CA PRO A 292 -11.55 -15.63 -9.13
C PRO A 292 -10.81 -16.03 -7.87
N LYS A 293 -10.08 -15.08 -7.29
CA LYS A 293 -9.55 -15.32 -5.94
C LYS A 293 -10.75 -15.73 -5.10
N ARG A 294 -10.66 -16.88 -4.41
CA ARG A 294 -11.57 -17.16 -3.30
C ARG A 294 -11.49 -15.93 -2.41
N LYS A 295 -12.58 -15.18 -2.45
CA LYS A 295 -12.74 -13.85 -1.89
C LYS A 295 -12.36 -13.94 -0.42
N ASP A 296 -11.32 -13.21 -0.04
CA ASP A 296 -11.16 -12.51 1.23
C ASP A 296 -12.14 -12.96 2.34
N GLU A 297 -12.03 -14.19 2.86
CA GLU A 297 -12.38 -14.41 4.24
C GLU A 297 -11.16 -13.92 5.01
N PRO A 298 -11.29 -12.82 5.79
CA PRO A 298 -10.39 -12.55 6.88
C PRO A 298 -10.00 -13.86 7.55
N GLU A 299 -8.72 -14.20 7.61
CA GLU A 299 -8.31 -15.20 8.59
C GLU A 299 -8.84 -14.66 9.94
N PRO A 300 -9.69 -15.42 10.66
CA PRO A 300 -10.23 -14.95 11.92
C PRO A 300 -9.06 -14.73 12.88
N TRP A 301 -9.07 -13.59 13.57
CA TRP A 301 -8.07 -13.29 14.58
C TRP A 301 -8.63 -13.70 15.92
N THR A 302 -8.04 -14.74 16.50
CA THR A 302 -8.35 -15.13 17.87
C THR A 302 -7.68 -14.19 18.86
N ARG A 303 -8.19 -14.09 20.08
CA ARG A 303 -7.55 -13.31 21.15
C ARG A 303 -6.11 -13.78 21.40
N GLY A 304 -5.85 -15.09 21.32
CA GLY A 304 -4.49 -15.64 21.44
C GLY A 304 -3.54 -15.16 20.33
N LYS A 305 -4.02 -15.10 19.09
CA LYS A 305 -3.25 -14.56 17.98
C LYS A 305 -2.97 -13.07 18.12
N LEU A 306 -3.92 -12.30 18.66
CA LEU A 306 -3.73 -10.88 18.99
C LEU A 306 -2.72 -10.68 20.11
N ARG A 307 -2.82 -11.48 21.18
CA ARG A 307 -1.85 -11.50 22.27
C ARG A 307 -0.43 -11.77 21.74
N TRP A 308 -0.26 -12.79 20.91
CA TRP A 308 1.01 -13.08 20.25
C TRP A 308 1.52 -11.90 19.44
N ALA A 309 0.69 -11.33 18.56
CA ALA A 309 1.08 -10.19 17.74
C ALA A 309 1.44 -8.95 18.58
N TRP A 310 0.76 -8.75 19.71
CA TRP A 310 1.07 -7.72 20.70
C TRP A 310 2.44 -7.90 21.33
N ASP A 311 2.72 -9.08 21.86
CA ASP A 311 4.01 -9.37 22.49
C ASP A 311 5.16 -9.24 21.48
N VAL A 312 4.95 -9.67 20.23
CA VAL A 312 5.92 -9.53 19.15
C VAL A 312 6.17 -8.07 18.81
N MET A 313 5.10 -7.26 18.69
CA MET A 313 5.24 -5.84 18.38
C MET A 313 5.91 -5.09 19.53
N LYS A 314 5.52 -5.37 20.78
CA LYS A 314 6.17 -4.78 21.96
C LYS A 314 7.67 -5.07 21.96
N ARG A 315 8.10 -6.32 21.76
CA ARG A 315 9.53 -6.66 21.66
C ARG A 315 10.24 -5.92 20.52
N THR A 316 9.53 -5.68 19.41
CA THR A 316 10.07 -4.92 18.27
C THR A 316 10.29 -3.46 18.65
N VAL A 317 9.35 -2.85 19.38
CA VAL A 317 9.49 -1.49 19.91
C VAL A 317 10.61 -1.42 20.93
N ASP A 318 10.63 -2.32 21.92
CA ASP A 318 11.66 -2.38 22.97
C ASP A 318 13.05 -2.44 22.32
N ALA A 319 13.25 -3.26 21.29
CA ALA A 319 14.51 -3.33 20.55
C ALA A 319 14.88 -2.03 19.82
N ALA A 320 13.90 -1.29 19.29
CA ALA A 320 14.14 0.03 18.71
C ALA A 320 14.53 1.07 19.77
N ILE A 321 13.90 1.02 20.95
CA ILE A 321 14.26 1.88 22.10
C ILE A 321 15.70 1.58 22.53
N THR A 322 16.02 0.32 22.79
CA THR A 322 17.36 -0.14 23.19
C THR A 322 18.42 0.26 22.18
N ALA A 323 18.14 0.14 20.87
CA ALA A 323 19.10 0.56 19.84
C ALA A 323 19.40 2.07 19.91
N GLN A 324 18.39 2.91 20.15
CA GLN A 324 18.57 4.35 20.28
C GLN A 324 19.26 4.74 21.60
N THR A 325 18.92 4.08 22.71
CA THR A 325 19.45 4.45 24.04
C THR A 325 20.85 3.88 24.31
N GLU A 326 21.13 2.64 23.90
CA GLU A 326 22.39 1.96 24.21
C GLU A 326 23.43 2.06 23.09
N SER A 327 22.99 2.16 21.83
CA SER A 327 23.89 2.11 20.65
C SER A 327 23.90 3.38 19.80
N ASP A 328 23.18 4.43 20.22
CA ASP A 328 22.96 5.68 19.45
C ASP A 328 22.54 5.40 18.00
N GLU A 329 21.81 4.30 17.80
CA GLU A 329 21.27 3.94 16.50
C GLU A 329 19.94 4.61 16.24
N LEU A 330 19.54 4.52 14.99
CA LEU A 330 18.21 4.86 14.54
C LEU A 330 17.13 3.95 15.26
N PRO A 331 16.06 4.44 15.95
CA PRO A 331 15.02 3.63 16.58
C PRO A 331 14.03 3.04 15.55
N ILE A 332 14.58 2.29 14.61
CA ILE A 332 13.84 1.44 13.69
C ILE A 332 14.28 0.01 13.91
N ALA A 333 13.34 -0.87 14.23
CA ALA A 333 13.61 -2.29 14.41
C ALA A 333 12.62 -3.13 13.64
N ALA A 334 13.07 -4.33 13.26
CA ALA A 334 12.30 -5.33 12.56
C ALA A 334 12.46 -6.70 13.24
N HIS A 335 11.39 -7.47 13.27
CA HIS A 335 11.27 -8.73 13.98
C HIS A 335 10.58 -9.77 13.10
N ILE A 336 11.24 -10.91 12.92
CA ILE A 336 10.66 -12.13 12.36
C ILE A 336 10.32 -13.03 13.57
N PRO A 337 9.06 -13.10 14.02
CA PRO A 337 8.70 -13.93 15.16
C PRO A 337 8.67 -15.41 14.79
N ALA A 338 8.71 -16.24 15.84
CA ALA A 338 8.26 -17.62 15.75
C ALA A 338 6.76 -17.66 15.35
N PRO A 339 6.32 -18.61 14.52
CA PRO A 339 4.91 -18.75 14.17
C PRO A 339 4.04 -18.92 15.43
N ASP A 340 2.81 -18.42 15.33
CA ASP A 340 1.75 -18.67 16.30
C ASP A 340 1.28 -20.14 16.16
N ASP A 341 2.03 -21.07 16.75
CA ASP A 341 1.70 -22.49 16.78
C ASP A 341 1.49 -22.99 18.23
N PRO A 342 0.27 -23.40 18.60
CA PRO A 342 -0.02 -23.97 19.92
C PRO A 342 0.63 -25.34 20.16
N SER A 343 1.24 -25.96 19.15
CA SER A 343 1.91 -27.27 19.25
C SER A 343 3.24 -27.23 20.02
N GLY A 344 3.77 -26.04 20.36
CA GLY A 344 4.96 -25.88 21.19
C GLY A 344 6.28 -26.18 20.47
N ALA A 345 6.28 -26.28 19.14
CA ALA A 345 7.52 -26.35 18.38
C ALA A 345 8.33 -25.04 18.57
N LYS A 346 9.55 -25.15 19.11
CA LYS A 346 10.49 -24.03 19.28
C LYS A 346 10.96 -23.53 17.91
N ASP A 347 10.15 -22.70 17.26
CA ASP A 347 10.59 -21.98 16.08
C ASP A 347 11.37 -20.72 16.49
N ILE A 348 12.24 -20.25 15.61
CA ILE A 348 13.27 -19.27 15.97
C ILE A 348 12.82 -17.86 15.58
N SER A 349 12.95 -16.93 16.53
CA SER A 349 12.70 -15.51 16.33
C SER A 349 13.99 -14.74 16.05
N PHE A 350 13.93 -13.76 15.14
CA PHE A 350 15.04 -12.88 14.81
C PHE A 350 14.63 -11.42 14.96
N VAL A 351 15.40 -10.64 15.70
CA VAL A 351 15.19 -9.20 15.86
C VAL A 351 16.46 -8.49 15.40
N SER A 352 16.30 -7.45 14.59
CA SER A 352 17.41 -6.59 14.20
C SER A 352 16.96 -5.14 14.14
N CYS A 353 17.90 -4.25 14.45
CA CYS A 353 17.70 -2.81 14.38
C CYS A 353 18.36 -2.23 13.13
N ASP A 354 18.01 -0.99 12.82
CA ASP A 354 18.70 -0.19 11.82
C ASP A 354 20.11 0.12 12.30
N THR A 355 21.09 -0.08 11.42
CA THR A 355 22.50 0.09 11.77
C THR A 355 23.21 1.09 10.89
N ARG A 356 22.47 2.00 10.24
CA ARG A 356 23.03 3.00 9.32
C ARG A 356 24.07 3.90 9.99
N ARG A 357 23.94 4.20 11.29
CA ARG A 357 24.89 5.07 11.98
C ARG A 357 26.19 4.33 12.28
N THR A 358 26.13 3.19 12.97
CA THR A 358 27.35 2.45 13.35
C THR A 358 28.10 1.88 12.14
N THR A 359 27.38 1.40 11.13
CA THR A 359 28.00 0.82 9.93
C THR A 359 28.38 1.86 8.89
N GLN A 360 27.94 3.12 9.06
CA GLN A 360 28.07 4.20 8.07
C GLN A 360 27.62 3.78 6.66
N HIS A 361 26.62 2.90 6.58
CA HIS A 361 26.19 2.32 5.32
C HIS A 361 24.69 2.57 5.10
N PRO A 362 24.30 3.37 4.08
CA PRO A 362 22.94 3.88 3.93
C PRO A 362 21.88 2.80 3.71
N LEU A 363 22.25 1.58 3.27
CA LEU A 363 21.31 0.48 3.03
C LEU A 363 21.12 -0.48 4.23
N ARG A 364 21.74 -0.21 5.39
CA ARG A 364 21.67 -1.09 6.57
C ARG A 364 20.42 -0.86 7.41
N HIS A 365 19.28 -0.97 6.74
CA HIS A 365 17.97 -0.83 7.36
C HIS A 365 17.59 -2.07 8.18
N ALA A 366 16.78 -1.89 9.21
CA ALA A 366 16.32 -2.97 10.10
C ALA A 366 15.75 -4.19 9.33
N ALA A 367 14.90 -3.96 8.33
CA ALA A 367 14.31 -5.03 7.51
C ALA A 367 15.35 -5.84 6.72
N ILE A 368 16.42 -5.20 6.24
CA ILE A 368 17.49 -5.89 5.51
C ILE A 368 18.36 -6.68 6.49
N ASN A 369 18.68 -6.07 7.64
CA ASN A 369 19.49 -6.69 8.68
C ASN A 369 18.83 -7.98 9.21
N VAL A 370 17.53 -7.95 9.49
CA VAL A 370 16.82 -9.13 10.01
C VAL A 370 16.69 -10.26 8.97
N VAL A 371 16.49 -9.91 7.69
CA VAL A 371 16.49 -10.87 6.58
C VAL A 371 17.86 -11.53 6.44
N ARG A 372 18.93 -10.73 6.58
CA ARG A 372 20.31 -11.23 6.55
C ARG A 372 20.59 -12.16 7.72
N GLN A 373 20.18 -11.80 8.93
CA GLN A 373 20.37 -12.63 10.12
C GLN A 373 19.74 -14.02 9.96
N LEU A 374 18.52 -14.08 9.41
CA LEU A 374 17.87 -15.35 9.08
C LEU A 374 18.64 -16.14 8.01
N ALA A 375 19.17 -15.46 6.98
CA ALA A 375 19.95 -16.10 5.93
C ALA A 375 21.26 -16.70 6.48
N ASP A 376 21.97 -15.95 7.31
CA ASP A 376 23.21 -16.38 7.96
C ASP A 376 22.95 -17.57 8.89
N TYR A 377 21.83 -17.54 9.64
CA TYR A 377 21.39 -18.67 10.46
C TYR A 377 21.16 -19.93 9.63
N ARG A 378 20.39 -19.83 8.53
CA ARG A 378 20.14 -20.98 7.63
C ARG A 378 21.42 -21.50 6.97
N ALA A 379 22.33 -20.61 6.61
CA ALA A 379 23.64 -21.00 6.07
C ALA A 379 24.46 -21.75 7.12
N SER A 380 24.49 -21.28 8.37
CA SER A 380 25.21 -21.92 9.47
C SER A 380 24.69 -23.33 9.78
N GLN A 381 23.37 -23.52 9.72
CA GLN A 381 22.71 -24.82 9.84
C GLN A 381 23.09 -25.77 8.69
N ALA A 382 23.19 -25.26 7.46
CA ALA A 382 23.61 -26.06 6.31
C ALA A 382 25.10 -26.47 6.39
N THR A 383 25.94 -25.71 7.12
CA THR A 383 27.39 -25.97 7.24
C THR A 383 27.82 -26.64 8.54
N GLY A 384 26.90 -26.93 9.49
CA GLY A 384 27.20 -27.69 10.72
C GLY A 384 28.18 -27.03 11.71
N LEU A 385 28.40 -25.72 11.61
CA LEU A 385 29.34 -24.95 12.45
C LEU A 385 28.61 -23.76 13.09
N ALA A 386 27.82 -24.01 14.14
CA ALA A 386 27.23 -22.94 14.95
C ALA A 386 28.04 -22.76 16.26
N LEU A 387 28.54 -21.54 16.49
CA LEU A 387 28.84 -21.03 17.83
C LEU A 387 27.51 -20.61 18.50
N PRO A 388 27.23 -20.96 19.76
CA PRO A 388 25.99 -20.55 20.42
C PRO A 388 26.14 -19.15 21.05
N PRO A 389 25.02 -18.45 21.26
CA PRO A 389 24.76 -18.05 22.63
C PRO A 389 23.35 -18.46 23.10
N PHE A 390 23.39 -19.14 24.24
CA PHE A 390 22.34 -19.36 25.25
C PHE A 390 21.21 -20.36 24.94
N GLU A 391 21.34 -21.51 25.62
CA GLU A 391 20.35 -22.54 25.98
C GLU A 391 19.44 -23.12 24.87
N ALA A 392 19.97 -24.12 24.14
CA ALA A 392 19.15 -25.03 23.35
C ALA A 392 19.53 -26.49 23.66
N SER A 393 18.58 -27.23 24.23
CA SER A 393 18.59 -28.68 24.39
C SER A 393 18.29 -29.41 23.07
N GLU A 394 18.81 -30.63 22.99
CA GLU A 394 19.05 -31.51 21.83
C GLU A 394 17.87 -31.86 20.87
N GLU A 395 18.29 -32.14 19.63
CA GLU A 395 17.75 -33.03 18.56
C GLU A 395 16.52 -32.64 17.69
N ALA A 396 16.76 -32.46 16.37
CA ALA A 396 16.57 -33.49 15.32
C ALA A 396 16.97 -32.94 13.90
N PRO A 397 17.66 -33.69 13.02
CA PRO A 397 18.14 -33.20 11.72
C PRO A 397 17.12 -33.42 10.58
N LEU A 398 16.85 -32.37 9.78
CA LEU A 398 16.08 -32.46 8.54
C LEU A 398 17.00 -32.71 7.33
N GLU A 399 16.62 -33.67 6.50
CA GLU A 399 17.35 -34.16 5.32
C GLU A 399 17.66 -33.07 4.28
N VAL A 400 18.91 -33.04 3.80
CA VAL A 400 19.40 -32.12 2.76
C VAL A 400 19.05 -32.67 1.38
N GLY A 401 17.87 -32.32 0.87
CA GLY A 401 17.48 -32.54 -0.54
C GLY A 401 18.05 -31.46 -1.47
N GLU A 402 18.45 -31.85 -2.68
CA GLU A 402 19.04 -30.98 -3.71
C GLU A 402 18.23 -29.69 -3.97
N ALA A 403 18.93 -28.55 -3.99
CA ALA A 403 18.34 -27.22 -4.15
C ALA A 403 17.64 -27.07 -5.51
N ARG A 404 16.31 -27.18 -5.50
CA ARG A 404 15.46 -26.86 -6.65
C ARG A 404 15.26 -25.34 -6.75
N ASN A 405 15.13 -24.83 -7.97
CA ASN A 405 14.90 -23.41 -8.19
C ASN A 405 13.62 -22.96 -7.45
N GLY A 406 13.77 -22.12 -6.43
CA GLY A 406 12.67 -21.70 -5.54
C GLY A 406 12.47 -22.49 -4.24
N SER A 407 13.37 -23.39 -3.85
CA SER A 407 13.30 -24.08 -2.54
C SER A 407 13.80 -23.25 -1.36
N ASN A 408 14.54 -22.15 -1.61
CA ASN A 408 15.28 -21.41 -0.58
C ASN A 408 14.77 -19.96 -0.36
N TYR A 409 13.47 -19.75 -0.41
CA TYR A 409 12.92 -18.43 -0.04
C TYR A 409 12.97 -18.23 1.47
N LEU A 410 13.56 -17.11 1.90
CA LEU A 410 13.85 -16.83 3.31
C LEU A 410 12.58 -16.74 4.16
N LEU A 411 11.57 -15.98 3.72
CA LEU A 411 10.41 -15.63 4.56
C LEU A 411 9.10 -16.32 4.15
N THR A 412 9.15 -17.44 3.42
CA THR A 412 7.93 -18.18 3.05
C THR A 412 7.17 -18.61 4.32
N ASN A 413 5.87 -18.27 4.38
CA ASN A 413 5.00 -18.52 5.54
C ASN A 413 5.48 -17.87 6.86
N ARG A 414 6.31 -16.83 6.80
CA ARG A 414 6.74 -16.04 7.98
C ARG A 414 6.09 -14.66 7.96
N HIS A 415 5.81 -14.14 9.16
CA HIS A 415 5.36 -12.77 9.38
C HIS A 415 6.58 -11.86 9.63
N LEU A 416 6.46 -10.57 9.33
CA LEU A 416 7.45 -9.57 9.70
C LEU A 416 6.76 -8.41 10.44
N PHE A 417 7.28 -8.07 11.60
CA PHE A 417 6.88 -6.91 12.38
C PHE A 417 7.97 -5.85 12.26
N ILE A 418 7.61 -4.60 12.03
CA ILE A 418 8.57 -3.49 11.90
C ILE A 418 7.98 -2.21 12.48
N THR A 419 8.77 -1.40 13.19
CA THR A 419 8.23 -0.19 13.83
C THR A 419 7.73 0.83 12.79
N HIS A 420 8.48 1.06 11.72
CA HIS A 420 8.15 2.02 10.67
C HIS A 420 7.86 1.32 9.35
N GLU A 421 6.98 1.92 8.54
CA GLU A 421 6.68 1.42 7.20
C GLU A 421 7.98 1.26 6.39
N PRO A 422 8.26 0.06 5.87
CA PRO A 422 9.51 -0.19 5.15
C PRO A 422 9.55 0.66 3.88
N CYS A 423 10.72 1.20 3.55
CA CYS A 423 10.90 1.95 2.31
C CYS A 423 10.80 1.07 1.06
N ILE A 424 10.74 1.66 -0.13
CA ILE A 424 10.62 0.92 -1.41
C ILE A 424 11.64 -0.22 -1.56
N MET A 425 12.91 0.02 -1.19
CA MET A 425 13.95 -1.01 -1.23
C MET A 425 13.62 -2.18 -0.29
N CYS A 426 13.27 -1.88 0.96
CA CYS A 426 12.94 -2.89 1.95
C CYS A 426 11.68 -3.66 1.56
N SER A 427 10.63 -2.97 1.10
CA SER A 427 9.40 -3.61 0.60
C SER A 427 9.68 -4.55 -0.56
N MET A 428 10.54 -4.17 -1.51
CA MET A 428 10.94 -5.03 -2.62
C MET A 428 11.75 -6.25 -2.13
N ALA A 429 12.67 -6.06 -1.18
CA ALA A 429 13.43 -7.17 -0.59
C ALA A 429 12.52 -8.19 0.12
N LEU A 430 11.49 -7.71 0.82
CA LEU A 430 10.49 -8.55 1.49
C LEU A 430 9.61 -9.32 0.48
N LEU A 431 9.25 -8.68 -0.64
CA LEU A 431 8.56 -9.34 -1.75
C LEU A 431 9.40 -10.48 -2.33
N HIS A 432 10.68 -10.22 -2.61
CA HIS A 432 11.62 -11.25 -3.09
C HIS A 432 11.85 -12.37 -2.07
N SER A 433 11.72 -12.07 -0.79
CA SER A 433 11.82 -13.04 0.31
C SER A 433 10.53 -13.84 0.54
N ARG A 434 9.43 -13.51 -0.16
CA ARG A 434 8.10 -14.12 -0.04
C ARG A 434 7.51 -14.07 1.37
N VAL A 435 7.67 -12.94 2.06
CA VAL A 435 7.02 -12.72 3.36
C VAL A 435 5.49 -12.91 3.24
N LYS A 436 4.88 -13.57 4.23
CA LYS A 436 3.42 -13.80 4.25
C LYS A 436 2.68 -12.48 4.49
N GLU A 437 3.06 -11.77 5.55
CA GLU A 437 2.41 -10.55 6.02
C GLU A 437 3.42 -9.61 6.67
N VAL A 438 3.21 -8.31 6.51
CA VAL A 438 4.00 -7.26 7.15
C VAL A 438 3.10 -6.43 8.05
N VAL A 439 3.49 -6.28 9.31
CA VAL A 439 2.79 -5.51 10.34
C VAL A 439 3.68 -4.34 10.75
N TYR A 440 3.14 -3.12 10.76
CA TYR A 440 3.89 -1.93 11.16
C TYR A 440 3.08 -0.91 11.96
N LEU A 441 3.78 -0.07 12.73
CA LEU A 441 3.16 0.95 13.59
C LEU A 441 3.04 2.30 12.89
N TYR A 442 4.16 2.80 12.36
CA TYR A 442 4.24 4.15 11.82
C TYR A 442 4.20 4.12 10.29
N PRO A 443 3.14 4.63 9.64
CA PRO A 443 3.13 4.83 8.19
C PRO A 443 4.16 5.90 7.82
N MET A 444 4.80 5.76 6.66
CA MET A 444 5.83 6.69 6.17
C MET A 444 5.37 7.32 4.85
N PRO A 445 4.56 8.40 4.87
CA PRO A 445 3.91 8.94 3.66
C PRO A 445 4.88 9.34 2.54
N GLN A 446 6.10 9.75 2.88
CA GLN A 446 7.09 10.24 1.92
C GLN A 446 8.03 9.14 1.39
N THR A 447 8.29 8.10 2.19
CA THR A 447 9.37 7.13 1.92
C THR A 447 8.92 5.68 1.94
N GLY A 448 7.70 5.41 2.41
CA GLY A 448 7.10 4.09 2.56
C GLY A 448 6.85 3.40 1.22
N GLY A 449 7.36 2.17 1.11
CA GLY A 449 7.18 1.29 -0.06
C GLY A 449 5.98 0.35 0.07
N CYS A 450 5.36 0.30 1.26
CA CYS A 450 4.08 -0.38 1.43
C CYS A 450 2.90 0.50 0.95
N GLY A 451 3.18 1.73 0.52
CA GLY A 451 2.29 2.57 -0.25
C GLY A 451 1.10 3.03 0.56
N GLY A 452 1.40 3.84 1.58
CA GLY A 452 0.41 4.73 2.18
C GLY A 452 -0.55 5.27 1.11
N LEU A 453 -1.83 4.92 1.29
CA LEU A 453 -3.01 5.23 0.48
C LEU A 453 -2.99 4.93 -1.04
N GLU A 454 -1.87 4.62 -1.72
CA GLU A 454 -1.85 4.39 -3.19
C GLU A 454 -0.84 3.32 -3.69
N GLY A 455 -0.48 2.32 -2.87
CA GLY A 455 0.56 1.34 -3.21
C GLY A 455 0.20 0.17 -4.15
N ARG A 456 0.95 0.00 -5.25
CA ARG A 456 0.85 -1.10 -6.26
C ARG A 456 1.59 -2.43 -5.92
N TYR A 457 2.00 -2.67 -4.67
CA TYR A 457 2.84 -3.84 -4.31
C TYR A 457 2.09 -4.94 -3.55
N ARG A 458 2.12 -6.18 -4.07
CA ARG A 458 1.41 -7.41 -3.61
C ARG A 458 1.86 -8.00 -2.26
N ILE A 459 1.87 -7.22 -1.18
CA ILE A 459 2.10 -7.71 0.20
C ILE A 459 0.84 -7.43 1.04
N ARG A 460 0.39 -8.40 1.86
CA ARG A 460 -0.66 -8.19 2.86
C ARG A 460 -0.11 -7.35 4.02
N LYS A 461 -0.79 -6.25 4.33
CA LYS A 461 -0.30 -5.17 5.20
C LYS A 461 -1.29 -4.88 6.31
N PHE A 462 -0.76 -4.71 7.51
CA PHE A 462 -1.51 -4.27 8.69
C PHE A 462 -0.86 -3.03 9.26
N LEU A 463 -1.64 -1.96 9.41
CA LEU A 463 -1.27 -0.77 10.16
C LEU A 463 -1.91 -0.89 11.53
N VAL A 464 -1.14 -0.87 12.61
CA VAL A 464 -1.72 -1.07 13.94
C VAL A 464 -1.92 0.26 14.66
N GLU A 465 -3.18 0.70 14.74
CA GLU A 465 -3.56 2.04 15.19
C GLU A 465 -3.66 2.14 16.72
N SER A 466 -4.11 1.08 17.43
CA SER A 466 -4.23 1.14 18.89
C SER A 466 -2.88 1.10 19.62
N PHE A 467 -1.84 0.53 19.01
CA PHE A 467 -0.48 0.57 19.55
C PHE A 467 0.08 2.00 19.56
N ARG A 468 -0.30 2.81 18.57
CA ARG A 468 0.22 4.18 18.44
C ARG A 468 -0.16 5.06 19.62
N SER A 469 -1.34 4.86 20.21
CA SER A 469 -1.81 5.65 21.36
C SER A 469 -1.14 5.26 22.69
N GLU A 470 -0.61 4.04 22.82
CA GLU A 470 -0.03 3.57 24.09
C GLU A 470 1.48 3.82 24.19
N PHE A 471 2.21 3.87 23.06
CA PHE A 471 3.64 4.21 23.03
C PHE A 471 3.91 5.72 22.93
N MET A 472 2.88 6.55 22.84
CA MET A 472 2.96 8.00 22.98
C MET A 472 2.83 8.37 24.46
N VAL A 473 3.94 8.36 25.20
CA VAL A 473 4.05 9.15 26.43
C VAL A 473 4.33 10.57 26.00
N ASP A 474 3.51 11.50 26.47
CA ASP A 474 3.62 12.95 26.24
C ASP A 474 5.07 13.42 26.10
N ALA A 475 5.38 13.92 24.90
CA ALA A 475 6.42 14.89 24.65
C ALA A 475 5.79 15.97 23.76
#